data_AF-A0A962ZLX4-F1
#
_entry.id   AF-A0A962ZLX4-F1
#
_cell.length_a   1.000
_cell.length_b   1.000
_cell.length_c   1.000
_cell.angle_alpha   90.00
_cell.angle_beta   90.00
_cell.angle_gamma   90.00
#
_symmetry.space_group_name_H-M   'P 1'
#
loop_
_entity.id
_entity.type
_entity.pdbx_description
1 polymer ?
#
loop_
_entity_poly.entity_id
_entity_poly.type
_entity_poly.pdbx_seq_one_letter_code
_entity_poly.pdbx_strand_id
1 'polypeptide(L)'
;MKIVYLVLLGSLMITGCSDGSDNRDVGMPQPPPVDPGPVDPPPSMQSFSTFVRGVFSDPADAQPRAINGVEFVQDADDDDFADLLR
;
A
#
# COMPACT_ATOMS: atom_id res chain seq x y z
N MET A 1 0.91 17.34 -31.91
CA MET A 1 1.39 17.40 -30.51
C MET A 1 2.17 16.14 -30.18
N LYS A 2 3.48 16.11 -30.46
CA LYS A 2 4.36 14.93 -30.28
C LYS A 2 5.78 15.29 -29.79
N ILE A 3 5.96 16.52 -29.33
CA ILE A 3 7.29 17.08 -28.99
C ILE A 3 7.50 17.19 -27.46
N VAL A 4 6.43 17.06 -26.67
CA VAL A 4 6.50 17.25 -25.20
C VAL A 4 7.04 16.03 -24.45
N TYR A 5 6.95 14.82 -25.03
CA TYR A 5 7.36 13.58 -24.35
C TYR A 5 8.87 13.30 -24.35
N LEU A 6 9.65 13.93 -25.23
CA LEU A 6 11.08 13.60 -25.37
C LEU A 6 11.99 14.34 -24.39
N VAL A 7 11.51 15.38 -23.71
CA VAL A 7 12.33 16.18 -22.79
C VAL A 7 12.37 15.58 -21.38
N LEU A 8 11.35 14.81 -20.99
CA LEU A 8 11.20 14.32 -19.61
C LEU A 8 11.89 12.98 -19.32
N LEU A 9 12.39 12.27 -20.33
CA LEU A 9 13.06 10.97 -20.17
C LEU A 9 14.59 11.04 -20.12
N GLY A 10 15.18 12.24 -20.20
CA GLY A 10 16.62 12.45 -20.39
C GLY A 10 17.41 12.92 -19.16
N SER A 11 16.78 13.07 -17.98
CA SER A 11 17.42 13.71 -16.82
C SER A 11 17.89 12.75 -15.73
N LEU A 12 17.87 11.43 -15.97
CA LEU A 12 18.24 10.45 -14.96
C LEU A 12 19.49 9.65 -15.33
N MET A 13 20.54 10.31 -15.83
CA MET A 13 21.89 9.75 -15.83
C MET A 13 22.91 10.89 -15.70
N ILE A 14 23.91 10.68 -14.83
CA ILE A 14 25.15 11.45 -14.66
C ILE A 14 25.11 12.56 -13.57
N THR A 15 25.06 12.11 -12.31
CA THR A 15 25.88 12.75 -11.25
C THR A 15 26.75 11.66 -10.64
N GLY A 16 27.80 11.30 -11.37
CA GLY A 16 28.85 10.43 -10.91
C GLY A 16 30.19 10.96 -11.38
N CYS A 17 31.20 10.80 -10.52
CA CYS A 17 32.61 11.23 -10.59
C CYS A 17 32.86 12.65 -10.02
N SER A 18 33.82 12.88 -9.12
CA SER A 18 34.67 12.02 -8.30
C SER A 18 35.51 12.93 -7.38
N ASP A 19 36.09 12.31 -6.36
CA ASP A 19 37.40 12.60 -5.76
C ASP A 19 37.43 13.21 -4.35
N GLY A 20 38.19 12.53 -3.50
CA GLY A 20 38.25 12.71 -2.05
C GLY A 20 38.67 11.44 -1.34
N SER A 21 39.76 10.83 -1.81
CA SER A 21 40.46 9.73 -1.15
C SER A 21 40.98 10.21 0.21
N ASP A 22 40.35 9.77 1.30
CA ASP A 22 41.00 9.76 2.61
C ASP A 22 40.59 8.47 3.34
N ASN A 23 41.58 7.57 3.49
CA ASN A 23 41.46 6.28 4.16
C ASN A 23 41.21 6.50 5.66
N ARG A 24 39.95 6.76 6.02
CA ARG A 24 39.48 6.52 7.37
C ARG A 24 38.49 5.37 7.32
N ASP A 25 39.03 4.19 7.57
CA ASP A 25 38.30 3.00 8.05
C ASP A 25 37.70 3.34 9.44
N VAL A 26 36.80 4.32 9.49
CA VAL A 26 35.89 4.49 10.61
C VAL A 26 34.84 3.42 10.37
N GLY A 27 35.01 2.26 11.02
CA GLY A 27 33.97 1.25 11.06
C GLY A 27 32.67 1.93 11.47
N MET A 28 31.81 2.20 10.50
CA MET A 28 30.49 2.76 10.75
C MET A 28 29.83 1.81 11.74
N PRO A 29 29.31 2.30 12.89
CA PRO A 29 28.56 1.44 13.79
C PRO A 29 27.51 0.73 12.97
N GLN A 30 27.57 -0.61 12.92
CA GLN A 30 26.54 -1.39 12.27
C GLN A 30 25.21 -0.98 12.90
N PRO A 31 24.18 -0.60 12.11
CA PRO A 31 22.88 -0.31 12.67
C PRO A 31 22.47 -1.48 13.56
N PRO A 32 21.91 -1.22 14.75
CA PRO A 32 21.40 -2.30 15.58
C PRO A 32 20.49 -3.18 14.71
N PRO A 33 20.48 -4.50 14.92
CA PRO A 33 19.55 -5.38 14.23
C PRO A 33 18.15 -4.77 14.37
N VAL A 34 17.53 -4.44 13.23
CA VAL A 34 16.11 -4.07 13.24
C VAL A 34 15.40 -5.35 13.65
N ASP A 35 14.93 -5.40 14.89
CA ASP A 35 14.01 -6.44 15.32
C ASP A 35 12.82 -6.35 14.35
N PRO A 36 12.57 -7.37 13.51
CA PRO A 36 11.36 -7.39 12.73
C PRO A 36 10.26 -7.59 13.75
N GLY A 37 9.76 -6.46 14.27
CA GLY A 37 8.65 -6.44 15.19
C GLY A 37 7.48 -7.25 14.61
N PRO A 38 6.48 -7.58 15.43
CA PRO A 38 5.35 -8.41 15.03
C PRO A 38 4.85 -8.00 13.64
N VAL A 39 5.01 -8.89 12.67
CA VAL A 39 4.49 -8.66 11.32
C VAL A 39 2.98 -8.77 11.46
N ASP A 40 2.26 -7.70 11.10
CA ASP A 40 0.82 -7.75 11.09
C ASP A 40 0.35 -8.94 10.22
N PRO A 41 -0.69 -9.67 10.64
CA PRO A 41 -1.24 -10.73 9.80
C PRO A 41 -1.66 -10.14 8.45
N PRO A 42 -1.51 -10.90 7.35
CA PRO A 42 -1.93 -10.44 6.04
C PRO A 42 -3.43 -10.08 6.05
N PRO A 43 -3.84 -9.07 5.29
CA PRO A 43 -5.22 -8.62 5.29
C PRO A 43 -6.16 -9.72 4.77
N SER A 44 -7.37 -9.78 5.33
CA SER A 44 -8.43 -10.63 4.80
C SER A 44 -9.12 -9.92 3.64
N MET A 45 -9.21 -10.62 2.51
CA MET A 45 -9.92 -10.11 1.33
C MET A 45 -11.42 -10.32 1.49
N GLN A 46 -12.20 -9.25 1.31
CA GLN A 46 -13.67 -9.29 1.38
C GLN A 46 -14.31 -8.47 0.26
N SER A 47 -15.48 -8.90 -0.25
CA SER A 47 -16.31 -8.07 -1.14
C SER A 47 -16.92 -6.90 -0.36
N PHE A 48 -16.85 -5.69 -0.92
CA PHE A 48 -17.42 -4.49 -0.31
C PHE A 48 -18.93 -4.60 -0.15
N SER A 49 -19.63 -5.04 -1.20
CA SER A 49 -21.08 -5.14 -1.19
C SER A 49 -21.58 -6.14 -0.13
N THR A 50 -20.89 -7.27 0.02
CA THR A 50 -21.17 -8.27 1.05
C THR A 50 -20.99 -7.70 2.46
N PHE A 51 -19.91 -6.95 2.69
CA PHE A 51 -19.67 -6.30 3.97
C PHE A 51 -20.79 -5.30 4.32
N VAL A 52 -21.15 -4.44 3.36
CA VAL A 52 -22.17 -3.40 3.55
C VAL A 52 -23.56 -4.00 3.81
N ARG A 53 -23.97 -5.03 3.07
CA ARG A 53 -25.23 -5.75 3.35
C ARG A 53 -25.25 -6.32 4.77
N GLY A 54 -24.10 -6.85 5.22
CA GLY A 54 -23.93 -7.34 6.59
C GLY A 54 -24.12 -6.24 7.63
N VAL A 55 -23.59 -5.03 7.39
CA VAL A 55 -23.78 -3.88 8.30
C VAL A 55 -25.24 -3.48 8.39
N PHE A 56 -25.95 -3.39 7.26
CA PHE A 56 -27.37 -3.01 7.26
C PHE A 56 -28.30 -4.09 7.84
N SER A 57 -27.84 -5.33 7.91
CA SER A 57 -28.57 -6.44 8.52
C SER A 57 -28.32 -6.57 10.03
N ASP A 58 -27.42 -5.76 10.61
CA ASP A 58 -27.12 -5.83 12.04
C ASP A 58 -28.28 -5.31 12.91
N PRO A 59 -28.47 -5.89 14.10
CA PRO A 59 -29.40 -5.33 15.07
C PRO A 59 -28.91 -3.96 15.57
N ALA A 60 -29.83 -3.15 16.10
CA ALA A 60 -29.52 -1.77 16.53
C ALA A 60 -28.47 -1.68 17.66
N ASP A 61 -28.25 -2.77 18.40
CA ASP A 61 -27.28 -2.88 19.50
C ASP A 61 -26.02 -3.66 19.11
N ALA A 62 -25.80 -3.89 17.82
CA ALA A 62 -24.62 -4.58 17.33
C ALA A 62 -23.32 -3.87 17.74
N GLN A 63 -22.32 -4.67 18.11
CA GLN A 63 -20.98 -4.16 18.39
C GLN A 63 -20.30 -3.68 17.11
N PRO A 64 -19.42 -2.67 17.18
CA PRO A 64 -18.64 -2.23 16.03
C PRO A 64 -17.86 -3.38 15.39
N ARG A 65 -17.98 -3.50 14.06
CA ARG A 65 -17.24 -4.52 13.31
C ARG A 65 -15.76 -4.16 13.25
N ALA A 66 -14.90 -5.19 13.36
CA ALA A 66 -13.47 -5.02 13.12
C ALA A 66 -13.23 -4.78 11.63
N ILE A 67 -12.65 -3.62 11.28
CA ILE A 67 -12.31 -3.26 9.90
C ILE A 67 -10.81 -3.21 9.65
N ASN A 68 -10.00 -3.11 10.70
CA ASN A 68 -8.55 -3.14 10.57
C ASN A 68 -8.11 -4.53 10.11
N GLY A 69 -7.27 -4.58 9.08
CA GLY A 69 -6.82 -5.83 8.46
C GLY A 69 -7.83 -6.44 7.48
N VAL A 70 -8.89 -5.71 7.10
CA VAL A 70 -9.76 -6.09 5.97
C VAL A 70 -9.37 -5.28 4.74
N GLU A 71 -9.12 -5.95 3.63
CA GLU A 71 -8.97 -5.33 2.32
C GLU A 71 -10.20 -5.64 1.46
N PHE A 72 -10.75 -4.60 0.84
CA PHE A 72 -11.87 -4.75 -0.07
C PHE A 72 -11.39 -4.97 -1.49
N VAL A 73 -11.76 -6.11 -2.06
CA VAL A 73 -11.54 -6.38 -3.47
C VAL A 73 -12.76 -5.86 -4.22
N GLN A 74 -12.55 -5.01 -5.21
CA GLN A 74 -13.56 -4.80 -6.26
C GLN A 74 -13.60 -6.09 -7.08
N ASP A 75 -14.66 -6.87 -6.94
CA ASP A 75 -14.92 -7.92 -7.91
C ASP A 75 -15.49 -7.30 -9.20
N ALA A 76 -15.46 -8.04 -10.31
CA ALA A 76 -15.95 -7.53 -11.60
C ALA A 76 -17.48 -7.29 -11.62
N ASP A 77 -18.19 -7.70 -10.58
CA ASP A 77 -19.62 -7.48 -10.41
C ASP A 77 -19.90 -6.21 -9.55
N ASP A 78 -18.88 -5.58 -8.95
CA ASP A 78 -18.95 -4.34 -8.17
C ASP A 78 -18.84 -3.05 -9.02
N ASP A 79 -18.92 -3.13 -10.36
CA ASP A 79 -18.75 -1.98 -11.26
C ASP A 79 -19.81 -0.88 -11.07
N ASP A 80 -21.03 -1.26 -10.67
CA ASP A 80 -22.16 -0.34 -10.49
C ASP A 80 -22.86 -0.47 -9.11
N PHE A 81 -22.35 -1.32 -8.22
CA PHE A 81 -22.99 -1.68 -6.95
C PHE A 81 -24.48 -2.05 -7.10
N ALA A 82 -24.93 -2.44 -8.29
CA ALA A 82 -26.34 -2.78 -8.52
C ALA A 82 -26.76 -4.01 -7.72
N ASP A 83 -25.78 -4.82 -7.34
CA ASP A 83 -25.99 -5.94 -6.45
C ASP A 83 -26.53 -5.46 -5.08
N LEU A 84 -26.10 -4.32 -4.53
CA LEU A 84 -26.64 -3.75 -3.27
C LEU A 84 -28.15 -3.43 -3.32
N LEU A 85 -28.74 -3.37 -4.52
CA LEU A 85 -30.16 -3.11 -4.74
C LEU A 85 -31.02 -4.39 -4.84
N ARG A 86 -30.40 -5.57 -4.77
CA ARG A 86 -31.08 -6.88 -4.73
C ARG A 86 -31.18 -7.40 -3.30
#